data_AF-A0A9E5LKI2-F1
#
_entry.id   AF-A0A9E5LKI2-F1
#
_cell.length_a   1.000
_cell.length_b   1.000
_cell.length_c   1.000
_cell.angle_alpha   90.00
_cell.angle_beta   90.00
_cell.angle_gamma   90.00
#
_symmetry.space_group_name_H-M   'P 1'
#
loop_
_entity.id
_entity.type
_entity.pdbx_description
1 polymer ?
#
loop_
_entity_poly.entity_id
_entity_poly.type
_entity_poly.pdbx_seq_one_letter_code
_entity_poly.pdbx_strand_id
1 'polypeptide(L)'
;MWLLLLFIVVPVLEIWLFIIIGGAIGTYITLSIILLTAILGTFLVKAQGIYVLKEIQGKLNELKNPTEPIVHGAMILFAGALLLTPGFFTDSVGFLLLIPGVRSVTFSWLKNNLKFISLSSESKPHSSTQSYTDIEITDYKEVRPEEKSPWTNNGD
;
A
#
# COMPACT_ATOMS: atom_id res chain seq x y z
N MET A 1 -23.11 -4.81 -3.30
CA MET A 1 -24.11 -4.27 -2.35
C MET A 1 -23.58 -4.03 -0.94
N TRP A 2 -22.54 -4.74 -0.46
CA TRP A 2 -21.96 -4.53 0.88
C TRP A 2 -21.49 -3.09 1.16
N LEU A 3 -20.85 -2.43 0.19
CA LEU A 3 -20.41 -1.03 0.32
C LEU A 3 -21.57 -0.05 0.58
N LEU A 4 -22.72 -0.26 -0.08
CA LEU A 4 -23.92 0.55 0.10
C LEU A 4 -24.45 0.39 1.53
N LEU A 5 -24.49 -0.85 2.03
CA LEU A 5 -24.89 -1.15 3.39
C LEU A 5 -23.99 -0.43 4.41
N LEU A 6 -22.67 -0.48 4.25
CA LEU A 6 -21.74 0.22 5.13
C LEU A 6 -21.92 1.74 5.06
N PHE A 7 -22.12 2.30 3.86
CA PHE A 7 -22.37 3.71 3.65
C PHE A 7 -23.67 4.21 4.32
N ILE A 8 -24.69 3.36 4.46
CA ILE A 8 -25.92 3.71 5.20
C ILE A 8 -25.75 3.48 6.70
N VAL A 9 -25.21 2.33 7.10
CA VAL A 9 -25.12 1.92 8.50
C VAL A 9 -24.21 2.83 9.31
N VAL A 10 -23.05 3.23 8.75
CA VAL A 10 -22.08 4.05 9.48
C VAL A 10 -22.66 5.42 9.87
N PRO A 11 -23.24 6.22 8.96
CA PRO A 11 -23.88 7.48 9.33
C PRO A 11 -25.08 7.32 10.26
N VAL A 12 -25.89 6.27 10.09
CA VAL A 12 -27.03 6.00 10.99
C VAL A 12 -26.54 5.73 12.41
N LEU A 13 -25.49 4.92 12.54
CA LEU A 13 -24.86 4.61 13.82
C LEU A 13 -24.26 5.88 14.45
N GLU A 14 -23.64 6.75 13.66
CA GLU A 14 -23.12 8.03 14.15
C GLU A 14 -24.21 8.95 14.68
N ILE A 15 -25.30 9.15 13.92
CA ILE A 15 -26.42 9.98 14.36
C ILE A 15 -27.01 9.41 15.66
N TRP A 16 -27.15 8.09 15.76
CA TRP A 16 -27.63 7.43 16.96
C TRP A 16 -26.71 7.67 18.17
N LEU A 17 -25.38 7.55 18.01
CA LEU A 17 -24.42 7.85 19.08
C LEU A 17 -24.47 9.33 19.48
N PHE A 18 -24.58 10.23 18.51
CA PHE A 18 -24.64 11.67 18.74
C PHE A 18 -25.85 12.06 19.59
N ILE A 19 -27.01 11.42 19.35
CA ILE A 19 -28.23 11.63 20.14
C ILE A 19 -28.03 11.16 21.58
N ILE A 20 -27.47 9.97 21.78
CA ILE A 20 -27.26 9.40 23.12
C ILE A 20 -26.27 10.23 23.93
N ILE A 21 -25.10 10.51 23.36
CA ILE A 21 -24.02 11.23 24.04
C ILE A 21 -24.37 12.71 24.20
N GLY A 22 -24.99 13.30 23.18
CA GLY A 22 -25.51 14.67 23.21
C GLY A 22 -26.59 14.85 24.26
N GLY A 23 -27.45 13.85 24.48
CA GLY A 23 -28.43 13.85 25.55
C GLY A 23 -27.81 13.70 26.94
N ALA A 24 -26.72 12.95 27.08
CA ALA A 24 -26.08 12.69 28.37
C ALA A 24 -25.20 13.84 28.87
N ILE A 25 -24.43 14.48 27.97
CA ILE A 25 -23.39 15.46 28.33
C ILE A 25 -23.73 16.88 27.82
N GLY A 26 -24.67 17.00 26.89
CA GLY A 26 -25.08 18.25 26.27
C GLY A 26 -24.41 18.49 24.92
N THR A 27 -25.19 18.94 23.94
CA THR A 27 -24.79 19.09 22.54
C THR A 27 -23.56 19.97 22.32
N TYR A 28 -23.42 21.07 23.07
CA TYR A 28 -22.27 21.97 22.94
C TYR A 28 -20.94 21.30 23.33
N ILE A 29 -20.96 20.49 24.40
CA ILE A 29 -19.78 19.74 24.86
C ILE A 29 -19.46 18.62 23.87
N THR A 30 -20.47 17.87 23.43
CA THR A 30 -20.36 16.83 22.38
C THR A 30 -19.70 17.36 21.11
N LEU A 31 -20.18 18.50 20.60
CA LEU A 31 -19.62 19.11 19.40
C LEU A 31 -18.16 19.58 19.60
N SER A 32 -17.86 20.12 20.78
CA SER A 32 -16.49 20.53 21.13
C SER A 32 -15.53 19.34 21.19
N ILE A 33 -15.98 18.20 21.71
CA ILE A 33 -15.19 16.96 21.75
C ILE A 33 -14.92 16.45 20.34
N ILE A 34 -15.92 16.44 19.46
CA ILE A 34 -15.77 16.01 18.05
C ILE A 34 -14.81 16.93 17.30
N LEU A 35 -14.89 18.24 17.52
CA LEU A 35 -13.95 19.18 16.92
C LEU A 35 -12.52 18.94 17.43
N LEU A 36 -12.36 18.72 18.74
CA LEU A 36 -11.07 18.48 19.37
C LEU A 36 -10.45 17.17 18.88
N THR A 37 -11.24 16.11 18.76
CA THR A 37 -10.81 14.81 18.22
C THR A 37 -10.44 14.91 16.74
N ALA A 38 -11.19 15.65 15.92
CA ALA A 38 -10.83 15.91 14.53
C ALA A 38 -9.45 16.61 14.41
N ILE A 39 -9.18 17.61 15.25
CA ILE A 39 -7.89 18.32 15.30
C ILE A 39 -6.76 17.37 15.72
N LEU A 40 -6.97 16.62 16.82
CA LEU A 40 -5.99 15.65 17.32
C LEU A 40 -5.70 14.56 16.29
N GLY A 41 -6.73 14.02 15.65
CA GLY A 41 -6.63 13.00 14.62
C GLY A 41 -5.83 13.51 13.43
N THR A 42 -6.16 14.68 12.92
CA THR A 42 -5.43 15.32 11.81
C THR A 42 -3.96 15.56 12.16
N PHE A 43 -3.67 16.01 13.38
CA PHE A 43 -2.30 16.19 13.85
C PHE A 43 -1.52 14.87 13.89
N LEU A 44 -2.13 13.81 14.42
CA LEU A 44 -1.51 12.48 14.47
C LEU A 44 -1.25 11.91 13.08
N VAL A 45 -2.23 12.00 12.16
CA VAL A 45 -2.10 11.56 10.76
C VAL A 45 -0.95 12.30 10.08
N LYS A 46 -0.86 13.62 10.25
CA LYS A 46 0.23 14.43 9.70
C LYS A 46 1.59 14.01 10.27
N ALA A 47 1.70 13.81 11.58
CA ALA A 47 2.95 13.43 12.23
C ALA A 47 3.42 12.02 11.78
N GLN A 48 2.53 11.02 11.82
CA GLN A 48 2.86 9.65 11.41
C GLN A 48 3.08 9.53 9.90
N GLY A 49 2.31 10.27 9.10
CA GLY A 49 2.44 10.28 7.64
C GLY A 49 3.81 10.77 7.17
N ILE A 50 4.34 11.84 7.77
CA ILE A 50 5.68 12.35 7.47
C ILE A 50 6.75 11.31 7.84
N TYR A 51 6.62 10.64 8.98
CA TYR A 51 7.56 9.61 9.41
C TYR A 51 7.61 8.44 8.41
N VAL A 52 6.45 7.91 8.02
CA VAL A 52 6.37 6.80 7.06
C VAL A 52 6.86 7.21 5.69
N LEU A 53 6.58 8.44 5.24
CA LEU A 53 7.08 8.92 3.95
C LEU A 53 8.62 8.98 3.91
N LYS A 54 9.26 9.40 5.02
CA LYS A 54 10.72 9.37 5.14
C LYS A 54 11.25 7.93 5.10
N GLU A 55 10.57 6.98 5.73
CA GLU A 55 10.96 5.56 5.69
C GLU A 55 10.85 4.98 4.28
N ILE A 56 9.77 5.30 3.55
CA ILE A 56 9.59 4.89 2.15
C ILE A 56 10.74 5.44 1.30
N GLN A 57 11.03 6.74 1.40
CA GLN A 57 12.13 7.38 0.65
C GLN A 57 13.50 6.75 1.00
N GLY A 58 13.75 6.49 2.29
CA GLY A 58 14.98 5.83 2.74
C GLY A 58 15.15 4.44 2.15
N LYS A 59 14.12 3.58 2.21
CA LYS A 59 14.19 2.21 1.65
C LYS A 59 14.33 2.22 0.13
N LEU A 60 13.71 3.17 -0.57
CA LEU A 60 13.88 3.34 -2.01
C LEU A 60 15.32 3.75 -2.37
N ASN A 61 15.92 4.69 -1.63
CA ASN A 61 17.30 5.13 -1.85
C ASN A 61 18.31 4.00 -1.58
N GLU A 62 18.00 3.10 -0.66
CA GLU A 62 18.80 1.92 -0.33
C GLU A 62 18.53 0.71 -1.24
N LEU A 63 17.68 0.86 -2.28
CA LEU A 63 17.23 -0.23 -3.16
C LEU A 63 16.60 -1.41 -2.37
N LYS A 64 16.05 -1.14 -1.19
CA LYS A 64 15.34 -2.11 -0.34
C LYS A 64 13.85 -2.12 -0.66
N ASN A 65 13.20 -3.24 -0.38
CA ASN A 65 11.76 -3.40 -0.59
C ASN A 65 10.95 -2.48 0.37
N PRO A 66 10.14 -1.53 -0.14
CA PRO A 66 9.38 -0.58 0.66
C PRO A 66 7.92 -1.01 0.91
N THR A 67 7.54 -2.27 0.66
CA THR A 67 6.15 -2.73 0.74
C THR A 67 5.52 -2.49 2.11
N GLU A 68 6.22 -2.81 3.20
CA GLU A 68 5.68 -2.65 4.55
C GLU A 68 5.40 -1.16 4.91
N PRO A 69 6.34 -0.21 4.73
CA PRO A 69 6.06 1.21 4.91
C PRO A 69 4.94 1.74 4.02
N ILE A 70 4.80 1.26 2.79
CA ILE A 70 3.69 1.65 1.90
C ILE A 70 2.35 1.23 2.49
N VAL A 71 2.22 0.01 3.00
CA VAL A 71 0.97 -0.47 3.60
C VAL A 71 0.66 0.29 4.90
N HIS A 72 1.68 0.57 5.73
CA HIS A 72 1.51 1.44 6.90
C HIS A 72 1.07 2.85 6.52
N GLY A 73 1.61 3.42 5.44
CA GLY A 73 1.22 4.72 4.90
C GLY A 73 -0.23 4.73 4.42
N ALA A 74 -0.65 3.69 3.70
CA ALA A 74 -2.03 3.51 3.26
C ALA A 74 -3.01 3.40 4.44
N MET A 75 -2.64 2.65 5.49
CA MET A 75 -3.44 2.57 6.73
C MET A 75 -3.58 3.93 7.42
N ILE A 76 -2.50 4.74 7.49
CA ILE A 76 -2.56 6.10 8.06
C ILE A 76 -3.48 7.00 7.24
N LEU A 77 -3.38 6.94 5.90
CA LEU A 77 -4.24 7.70 4.99
C LEU A 77 -5.71 7.31 5.15
N PHE A 78 -6.00 6.01 5.24
CA PHE A 78 -7.35 5.51 5.47
C PHE A 78 -7.88 5.93 6.83
N ALA A 79 -7.06 5.86 7.89
CA ALA A 79 -7.42 6.37 9.21
C ALA A 79 -7.73 7.87 9.18
N GLY A 80 -6.93 8.66 8.45
CA GLY A 80 -7.17 10.09 8.26
C GLY A 80 -8.43 10.40 7.48
N ALA A 81 -8.75 9.62 6.45
CA ALA A 81 -10.02 9.75 5.72
C ALA A 81 -11.23 9.46 6.62
N LEU A 82 -11.10 8.50 7.54
CA LEU A 82 -12.11 8.17 8.54
C LEU A 82 -12.28 9.33 9.54
N LEU A 83 -11.18 9.90 10.03
CA LEU A 83 -11.19 11.07 10.94
C LEU A 83 -11.66 12.37 10.27
N LEU A 84 -11.65 12.45 8.94
CA LEU A 84 -12.17 13.61 8.17
C LEU A 84 -13.70 13.69 8.21
N THR A 85 -14.38 12.58 8.48
CA THR A 85 -15.82 12.55 8.75
C THR A 85 -16.01 12.50 10.27
N PRO A 86 -15.75 13.61 10.98
CA PRO A 86 -15.60 13.58 12.43
C PRO A 86 -16.91 13.15 13.09
N GLY A 87 -16.81 12.09 13.89
CA GLY A 87 -17.93 11.38 14.50
C GLY A 87 -17.42 10.38 15.51
N PHE A 88 -18.23 9.98 16.50
CA PHE A 88 -17.72 9.20 17.63
C PHE A 88 -17.23 7.80 17.24
N PHE A 89 -17.98 7.11 16.39
CA PHE A 89 -17.63 5.76 15.97
C PHE A 89 -16.47 5.78 14.99
N THR A 90 -16.55 6.67 14.02
CA THR A 90 -15.61 6.84 12.92
C THR A 90 -14.26 7.35 13.45
N ASP A 91 -14.26 8.25 14.43
CA ASP A 91 -13.07 8.69 15.14
C ASP A 91 -12.47 7.56 15.98
N SER A 92 -13.30 6.78 16.69
CA SER A 92 -12.81 5.63 17.47
C SER A 92 -12.08 4.61 16.60
N VAL A 93 -12.65 4.27 15.44
CA VAL A 93 -12.01 3.36 14.48
C VAL A 93 -10.77 4.00 13.85
N GLY A 94 -10.82 5.29 13.51
CA GLY A 94 -9.70 6.01 12.94
C GLY A 94 -8.50 6.09 13.89
N PHE A 95 -8.74 6.44 15.15
CA PHE A 95 -7.71 6.43 16.19
C PHE A 95 -7.17 5.04 16.47
N LEU A 96 -8.04 4.02 16.54
CA LEU A 96 -7.62 2.63 16.72
C LEU A 96 -6.65 2.20 15.61
N LEU A 97 -6.93 2.58 14.36
CA LEU A 97 -6.07 2.28 13.21
C LEU A 97 -4.75 3.08 13.20
N LEU A 98 -4.68 4.22 13.90
CA LEU A 98 -3.41 4.96 14.06
C LEU A 98 -2.47 4.33 15.10
N ILE A 99 -2.97 3.44 15.96
CA ILE A 99 -2.13 2.77 16.96
C ILE A 99 -1.19 1.79 16.24
N PRO A 100 0.15 1.89 16.43
CA PRO A 100 1.11 1.05 15.73
C PRO A 100 0.88 -0.45 15.97
N GLY A 101 0.52 -0.85 17.20
CA GLY A 101 0.19 -2.25 17.52
C GLY A 101 -1.00 -2.78 16.71
N VAL A 102 -2.04 -1.97 16.54
CA VAL A 102 -3.20 -2.34 15.72
C VAL A 102 -2.80 -2.45 14.25
N ARG A 103 -1.99 -1.51 13.73
CA ARG A 103 -1.51 -1.57 12.33
C ARG A 103 -0.72 -2.84 12.04
N SER A 104 0.19 -3.26 12.92
CA SER A 104 0.97 -4.48 12.73
C SER A 104 0.09 -5.74 12.76
N VAL A 105 -0.93 -5.78 13.63
CA VAL A 105 -1.90 -6.88 13.68
C VAL A 105 -2.77 -6.90 12.42
N THR A 106 -3.32 -5.75 12.02
CA THR A 106 -4.13 -5.62 10.80
C THR A 106 -3.32 -5.99 9.56
N PHE A 107 -2.05 -5.59 9.47
CA PHE A 107 -1.15 -5.99 8.40
C PHE A 107 -0.92 -7.50 8.38
N SER A 108 -0.64 -8.10 9.53
CA SER A 108 -0.41 -9.55 9.64
C SER A 108 -1.65 -10.35 9.28
N TRP A 109 -2.83 -9.91 9.73
CA TRP A 109 -4.11 -10.49 9.36
C TRP A 109 -4.35 -10.35 7.86
N LEU A 110 -4.15 -9.17 7.29
CA LEU A 110 -4.33 -8.92 5.86
C LEU A 110 -3.39 -9.78 5.01
N LYS A 111 -2.11 -9.90 5.40
CA LYS A 111 -1.12 -10.76 4.72
C LYS A 111 -1.54 -12.23 4.72
N ASN A 112 -2.13 -12.72 5.81
CA ASN A 112 -2.58 -14.11 5.90
C ASN A 112 -3.80 -14.39 5.02
N ASN A 113 -4.70 -13.41 4.87
CA ASN A 113 -5.88 -13.51 4.00
C ASN A 113 -5.54 -13.27 2.51
N LEU A 114 -4.50 -12.48 2.20
CA LEU A 114 -4.04 -12.19 0.85
C LEU A 114 -3.13 -13.26 0.24
N LYS A 115 -2.88 -14.39 0.93
CA LYS A 115 -2.20 -15.55 0.35
C LYS A 115 -2.87 -16.11 -0.92
N PHE A 116 -4.10 -15.67 -1.24
CA PHE A 116 -4.82 -15.99 -2.48
C PHE A 116 -4.51 -15.06 -3.67
N ILE A 117 -3.92 -13.87 -3.43
CA ILE A 117 -3.36 -13.04 -4.49
C ILE A 117 -1.83 -13.11 -4.38
N SER A 118 -1.30 -14.33 -4.30
CA SER A 118 -0.11 -14.57 -5.08
C SER A 118 -0.53 -14.39 -6.54
N LEU A 119 -0.37 -13.16 -7.06
CA LEU A 119 0.35 -13.07 -8.33
C LEU A 119 1.55 -13.98 -8.11
N SER A 120 1.46 -15.17 -8.66
CA SER A 120 2.58 -16.03 -8.92
C SER A 120 3.53 -15.20 -9.79
N SER A 121 4.27 -14.29 -9.15
CA SER A 121 5.67 -14.15 -9.42
C SER A 121 6.23 -15.51 -9.04
N GLU A 122 6.03 -16.43 -9.97
CA GLU A 122 6.74 -17.66 -10.10
C GLU A 122 8.18 -17.24 -10.30
N SER A 123 8.83 -16.88 -9.19
CA SER A 123 10.26 -16.91 -9.04
C SER A 123 10.65 -18.39 -9.11
N LYS A 124 10.46 -19.00 -10.29
CA LYS A 124 11.28 -20.13 -10.67
C LYS A 124 12.71 -19.62 -10.50
N PRO A 125 13.57 -20.29 -9.71
CA PRO A 125 14.99 -20.04 -9.81
C PRO A 125 15.36 -20.36 -11.26
N HIS A 126 15.57 -19.32 -12.07
CA HIS A 126 16.11 -19.47 -13.41
C HIS A 126 17.62 -19.69 -13.28
N SER A 127 18.01 -20.83 -12.72
CA SER A 127 19.28 -21.46 -13.08
C SER A 127 19.11 -22.01 -14.49
N SER A 128 19.17 -21.11 -15.48
CA SER A 128 19.33 -21.47 -16.88
C SER A 128 20.75 -22.01 -17.09
N THR A 129 20.95 -23.27 -16.76
CA THR A 129 21.78 -24.11 -17.62
C THR A 129 20.93 -24.35 -18.88
N GLN A 130 20.84 -23.34 -19.75
CA GLN A 130 20.42 -23.56 -21.13
C GLN A 130 21.54 -24.39 -21.75
N SER A 131 21.36 -25.71 -21.74
CA SER A 131 22.04 -26.58 -22.69
C SER A 131 21.51 -26.17 -24.06
N TYR A 132 22.22 -25.27 -24.72
CA TYR A 132 22.05 -24.98 -26.13
C TYR A 132 22.27 -26.30 -26.88
N THR A 133 21.18 -26.99 -27.20
CA THR A 133 21.22 -28.21 -28.03
C THR A 133 21.18 -27.85 -29.53
N ASP A 134 21.09 -26.56 -29.84
CA ASP A 134 21.00 -26.01 -31.20
C ASP A 134 22.28 -25.28 -31.63
N ILE A 135 23.34 -25.34 -30.82
CA ILE A 135 24.68 -24.95 -31.27
C ILE A 135 25.29 -26.17 -31.94
N GLU A 136 25.03 -26.30 -33.22
CA GLU A 136 25.84 -27.14 -34.10
C GLU A 136 27.20 -26.43 -34.26
N ILE A 137 28.25 -26.98 -33.64
CA ILE A 137 29.62 -26.49 -33.84
C ILE A 137 30.00 -26.90 -35.27
N THR A 138 29.77 -26.01 -36.22
CA THR A 138 30.29 -26.15 -37.58
C THR A 138 31.72 -25.67 -37.63
N ASP A 139 32.55 -26.29 -38.47
CA ASP A 139 33.93 -25.85 -38.70
C ASP A 139 33.98 -24.36 -39.04
N TYR A 140 34.79 -23.61 -38.29
CA TYR A 140 35.03 -22.21 -38.59
C TYR A 140 36.05 -22.10 -39.73
N LYS A 141 35.76 -21.27 -40.72
CA LYS A 141 36.73 -20.91 -41.77
C LYS A 141 37.24 -19.51 -41.46
N GLU A 142 38.54 -19.41 -41.22
CA GLU A 142 39.19 -18.13 -40.96
C GLU A 142 39.14 -17.25 -42.21
N VAL A 143 38.38 -16.15 -42.13
CA VAL A 143 38.19 -15.23 -43.25
C VAL A 143 39.38 -14.29 -43.30
N ARG A 144 40.07 -14.28 -44.44
CA ARG A 144 41.20 -13.37 -44.65
C ARG A 144 40.67 -11.94 -44.79
N PRO A 145 41.37 -10.92 -44.26
CA PRO A 145 40.86 -9.53 -44.20
C PRO A 145 40.57 -8.88 -45.54
N GLU A 146 40.95 -9.50 -46.67
CA GLU A 146 40.67 -9.02 -48.02
C GLU A 146 39.40 -9.63 -48.66
N GLU A 147 38.78 -10.62 -48.01
CA GLU A 147 37.59 -11.31 -48.53
C GLU A 147 36.31 -10.57 -48.12
N LYS A 148 35.54 -10.07 -49.11
CA LYS A 148 34.30 -9.31 -48.88
C LYS A 148 33.28 -10.13 -48.11
N SER A 149 32.65 -9.50 -47.11
CA SER A 149 31.59 -10.13 -46.32
C SER A 149 30.38 -10.50 -47.20
N PRO A 150 29.85 -11.73 -47.07
CA PRO A 150 28.70 -12.21 -47.84
C PRO A 150 27.39 -11.47 -47.51
N TRP A 151 27.37 -10.64 -46.47
CA TRP A 151 26.19 -9.89 -46.01
C TRP A 151 26.18 -8.42 -46.46
N THR A 152 27.26 -7.95 -47.08
CA THR A 152 27.32 -6.59 -47.63
C THR A 152 26.80 -6.59 -49.07
N ASN A 153 25.50 -6.37 -49.23
CA ASN A 153 24.93 -6.03 -50.53
C ASN A 153 25.37 -4.61 -50.91
N ASN A 154 26.32 -4.51 -51.84
CA ASN A 154 26.56 -3.27 -52.58
C ASN A 154 25.49 -3.16 -53.67
N GLY A 155 24.35 -2.56 -53.32
CA GLY A 155 23.37 -2.06 -54.28
C GLY A 155 23.45 -0.54 -54.32
N ASP A 156 23.92 -0.04 -55.45
CA ASP A 156 23.83 1.30 -56.07
C ASP A 156 23.19 2.46 -55.28
#